data_AF-A0A379DBX5-F1
#
_entry.id   AF-A0A379DBX5-F1
#
_cell.length_a   1.000
_cell.length_b   1.000
_cell.length_c   1.000
_cell.angle_alpha   90.00
_cell.angle_beta   90.00
_cell.angle_gamma   90.00
#
_symmetry.space_group_name_H-M   'P 1'
#
loop_
_entity.id
_entity.type
_entity.pdbx_description
1 polymer ?
#
loop_
_entity_poly.entity_id
_entity_poly.type
_entity_poly.pdbx_seq_one_letter_code
_entity_poly.pdbx_strand_id
1 'polypeptide(L)'
;MSFLEFKNKFINNVINQNSNINIQNLKNSLNKIPLILKNMEGNRLIMIRDLICDETIGFNYISEDISCKYDFFGNELIVGIISPDWSKGWKNISSNKYISEIISDYMYFLNQYVYRSYFINIIGALALVYGKSSSFFGQSMFRYSHYNIDKDYKKFTDTINRKHNNLNTNYRMFVYIMSKINALDPYVNRAIFYYSKSLGLITNLFEEEAIICLDNCIDIIIQFIKIREKLPTKKRKDMHRFLKEVLYINDLNIKYLDYMYDLRCDFGAHPAKSLWWDFNEIHMNNYEDIVYNVRLILIKFIEYEYSNRIVLKKPISWYEWFMDNCDLIYDFI
;
A
#
# COMPACT_ATOMS: atom_id res chain seq x y z
N MET A 1 11.29 12.03 -17.14
CA MET A 1 11.99 12.86 -16.12
C MET A 1 12.36 12.00 -14.91
N SER A 2 11.39 11.25 -14.36
CA SER A 2 11.54 10.27 -13.28
C SER A 2 12.78 9.36 -13.35
N PHE A 3 13.01 8.59 -14.41
CA PHE A 3 14.18 7.68 -14.44
C PHE A 3 15.56 8.36 -14.30
N LEU A 4 15.71 9.61 -14.75
CA LEU A 4 16.98 10.33 -14.58
C LEU A 4 17.17 10.76 -13.11
N GLU A 5 16.10 11.22 -12.47
CA GLU A 5 16.07 11.61 -11.06
C GLU A 5 16.37 10.38 -10.18
N PHE A 6 15.69 9.26 -10.44
CA PHE A 6 15.95 7.97 -9.82
C PHE A 6 17.43 7.58 -9.92
N LYS A 7 18.00 7.61 -11.13
CA LYS A 7 19.41 7.25 -11.32
C LYS A 7 20.35 8.11 -10.49
N ASN A 8 20.11 9.42 -10.44
CA ASN A 8 20.94 10.33 -9.67
C ASN A 8 20.83 10.04 -8.17
N LYS A 9 19.61 9.84 -7.63
CA LYS A 9 19.39 9.45 -6.23
C LYS A 9 20.07 8.12 -5.92
N PHE A 10 19.87 7.10 -6.75
CA PHE A 10 20.46 5.78 -6.59
C PHE A 10 21.98 5.83 -6.55
N ILE A 11 22.62 6.52 -7.50
CA ILE A 11 24.07 6.68 -7.55
C ILE A 11 24.59 7.38 -6.28
N ASN A 12 23.94 8.46 -5.85
CA ASN A 12 24.34 9.19 -4.66
C ASN A 12 24.25 8.32 -3.39
N ASN A 13 23.17 7.55 -3.24
CA ASN A 13 22.99 6.64 -2.11
C ASN A 13 24.07 5.55 -2.09
N VAL A 14 24.39 4.97 -3.24
CA VAL A 14 25.44 3.94 -3.34
C VAL A 14 26.83 4.53 -3.06
N ILE A 15 27.14 5.74 -3.55
CA ILE A 15 28.41 6.43 -3.24
C ILE A 15 28.54 6.69 -1.74
N ASN A 16 27.46 7.12 -1.09
CA ASN A 16 27.45 7.38 0.36
C ASN A 16 27.69 6.10 1.18
N GLN A 17 27.27 4.94 0.67
CA GLN A 17 27.52 3.64 1.31
C GLN A 17 28.90 3.07 0.98
N ASN A 18 29.44 3.36 -0.21
CA ASN A 18 30.74 2.89 -0.67
C ASN A 18 31.42 3.89 -1.61
N SER A 19 32.34 4.69 -1.05
CA SER A 19 33.05 5.75 -1.77
C SER A 19 34.00 5.25 -2.86
N ASN A 20 34.40 3.97 -2.84
CA ASN A 20 35.35 3.40 -3.79
C ASN A 20 34.69 2.74 -5.01
N ILE A 21 33.38 2.91 -5.19
CA ILE A 21 32.66 2.27 -6.29
C ILE A 21 33.02 2.90 -7.65
N ASN A 22 33.13 2.06 -8.69
CA ASN A 22 33.32 2.54 -10.05
C ASN A 22 32.01 3.16 -10.57
N ILE A 23 31.87 4.48 -10.42
CA ILE A 23 30.68 5.27 -10.79
C ILE A 23 30.33 5.10 -12.27
N GLN A 24 31.33 5.04 -13.16
CA GLN A 24 31.06 4.90 -14.60
C GLN A 24 30.46 3.54 -14.92
N ASN A 25 30.97 2.47 -14.29
CA ASN A 25 30.41 1.14 -14.45
C ASN A 25 28.99 1.05 -13.88
N LEU A 26 28.73 1.69 -12.74
CA LEU A 26 27.38 1.78 -12.15
C LEU A 26 26.40 2.50 -13.10
N LYS A 27 26.77 3.68 -13.61
CA LYS A 27 25.98 4.43 -14.60
C LYS A 27 25.66 3.58 -15.84
N ASN A 28 26.67 2.89 -16.37
CA ASN A 28 26.52 2.02 -17.53
C ASN A 28 25.58 0.84 -17.24
N SER A 29 25.65 0.23 -16.06
CA SER A 29 24.75 -0.85 -15.65
C SER A 29 23.31 -0.37 -15.45
N LEU A 30 23.09 0.78 -14.82
CA LEU A 30 21.74 1.37 -14.68
C LEU A 30 21.10 1.66 -16.05
N ASN A 31 21.88 2.09 -17.05
CA ASN A 31 21.38 2.31 -18.41
C ASN A 31 20.86 1.04 -19.11
N LYS A 32 21.21 -0.16 -18.60
CA LYS A 32 20.72 -1.43 -19.15
C LYS A 32 19.35 -1.83 -18.59
N ILE A 33 18.95 -1.32 -17.41
CA ILE A 33 17.69 -1.67 -16.75
C ILE A 33 16.47 -1.51 -17.69
N PRO A 34 16.30 -0.37 -18.40
CA PRO A 34 15.19 -0.18 -19.34
C PRO A 34 15.04 -1.32 -20.35
N LEU A 35 16.15 -1.72 -20.98
CA LEU A 35 16.14 -2.76 -22.01
C LEU A 35 15.82 -4.14 -21.42
N ILE A 36 16.38 -4.45 -20.25
CA ILE A 36 16.13 -5.71 -19.55
C ILE A 36 14.65 -5.81 -19.18
N LEU A 37 14.06 -4.74 -18.62
CA LEU A 37 12.64 -4.71 -18.28
C LEU A 37 11.74 -4.86 -19.50
N LYS A 38 12.06 -4.17 -20.61
CA LYS A 38 11.33 -4.31 -21.86
C LYS A 38 11.31 -5.75 -22.39
N ASN A 39 12.42 -6.48 -22.23
CA ASN A 39 12.49 -7.90 -22.60
C ASN A 39 11.69 -8.81 -21.66
N MET A 40 11.30 -8.33 -20.48
CA MET A 40 10.52 -9.06 -19.47
C MET A 40 9.04 -8.67 -19.45
N GLU A 41 8.56 -7.84 -20.38
CA GLU A 41 7.20 -7.30 -20.39
C GLU A 41 6.10 -8.39 -20.33
N GLY A 42 6.34 -9.55 -20.97
CA GLY A 42 5.42 -10.69 -20.94
C GLY A 42 5.58 -11.61 -19.73
N ASN A 43 6.59 -11.40 -18.88
CA ASN A 43 6.87 -12.28 -17.75
C ASN A 43 5.92 -11.98 -16.60
N ARG A 44 5.18 -13.00 -16.17
CA ARG A 44 4.22 -12.91 -15.09
C ARG A 44 4.63 -13.76 -13.91
N LEU A 45 4.23 -13.31 -12.73
CA LEU A 45 4.33 -14.00 -11.48
C LEU A 45 2.93 -14.24 -10.94
N ILE A 46 2.64 -15.49 -10.56
CA ILE A 46 1.46 -15.78 -9.74
C ILE A 46 1.91 -15.99 -8.32
N MET A 47 1.20 -15.39 -7.39
CA MET A 47 1.34 -15.68 -5.99
C MET A 47 -0.02 -15.96 -5.36
N ILE A 48 -0.12 -17.11 -4.71
CA ILE A 48 -1.30 -17.53 -3.96
C ILE A 48 -0.88 -17.68 -2.50
N ARG A 49 -1.56 -16.98 -1.60
CA ARG A 49 -1.24 -16.93 -0.16
C ARG A 49 -2.50 -16.68 0.66
N ASP A 50 -2.54 -17.23 1.86
CA ASP A 50 -3.53 -16.92 2.88
C ASP A 50 -3.29 -15.53 3.52
N LEU A 51 -4.39 -14.81 3.76
CA LEU A 51 -4.42 -13.63 4.61
C LEU A 51 -4.97 -14.02 5.98
N ILE A 52 -4.27 -13.56 7.02
CA ILE A 52 -4.78 -13.61 8.39
C ILE A 52 -5.78 -12.47 8.53
N CYS A 53 -6.99 -12.81 8.96
CA CYS A 53 -8.04 -11.86 9.30
C CYS A 53 -8.44 -12.08 10.76
N ASP A 54 -8.75 -10.99 11.48
CA ASP A 54 -9.15 -11.08 12.89
C ASP A 54 -10.48 -11.85 13.07
N GLU A 55 -11.31 -11.94 12.03
CA GLU A 55 -12.59 -12.64 12.03
C GLU A 55 -12.86 -13.37 10.70
N THR A 56 -13.74 -14.36 10.74
CA THR A 56 -14.26 -15.10 9.58
C THR A 56 -14.97 -14.14 8.59
N ILE A 57 -14.37 -13.87 7.42
CA ILE A 57 -15.01 -13.13 6.34
C ILE A 57 -15.25 -14.08 5.16
N GLY A 58 -16.45 -14.68 5.12
CA GLY A 58 -16.89 -15.56 4.03
C GLY A 58 -17.02 -14.82 2.70
N PHE A 59 -15.90 -14.68 2.00
CA PHE A 59 -15.76 -13.76 0.86
C PHE A 59 -15.06 -14.39 -0.34
N ASN A 60 -15.68 -14.26 -1.51
CA ASN A 60 -15.12 -14.67 -2.79
C ASN A 60 -15.12 -13.50 -3.77
N TYR A 61 -14.02 -13.30 -4.49
CA TYR A 61 -13.86 -12.24 -5.47
C TYR A 61 -12.98 -12.69 -6.61
N ILE A 62 -13.30 -12.24 -7.82
CA ILE A 62 -12.50 -12.53 -9.00
C ILE A 62 -12.39 -11.25 -9.80
N SER A 63 -11.15 -10.90 -10.14
CA SER A 63 -10.80 -9.92 -11.13
C SER A 63 -9.61 -10.44 -11.93
N GLU A 64 -9.18 -9.66 -12.92
CA GLU A 64 -8.07 -10.03 -13.80
C GLU A 64 -6.77 -10.33 -13.05
N ASP A 65 -6.37 -9.44 -12.13
CA ASP A 65 -5.07 -9.51 -11.46
C ASP A 65 -5.15 -9.96 -10.00
N ILE A 66 -6.37 -10.01 -9.44
CA ILE A 66 -6.62 -10.31 -8.03
C ILE A 66 -7.86 -11.20 -7.91
N SER A 67 -7.73 -12.31 -7.23
CA SER A 67 -8.85 -13.20 -6.89
C SER A 67 -8.73 -13.67 -5.45
N CYS A 68 -9.85 -13.78 -4.75
CA CYS A 68 -9.93 -14.20 -3.37
C CYS A 68 -10.92 -15.36 -3.24
N LYS A 69 -10.54 -16.36 -2.44
CA LYS A 69 -11.36 -17.51 -2.09
C LYS A 69 -11.34 -17.66 -0.58
N TYR A 70 -12.52 -17.71 0.03
CA TYR A 70 -12.60 -18.12 1.42
C TYR A 70 -12.52 -19.63 1.55
N ASP A 71 -11.60 -20.11 2.39
CA ASP A 71 -11.54 -21.51 2.79
C ASP A 71 -12.21 -21.69 4.15
N PHE A 72 -13.39 -22.33 4.13
CA PHE A 72 -14.17 -22.62 5.34
C PHE A 72 -13.48 -23.62 6.27
N PHE A 73 -12.59 -24.48 5.75
CA PHE A 73 -11.90 -25.47 6.57
C PHE A 73 -10.73 -24.85 7.33
N GLY A 74 -9.96 -23.98 6.66
CA GLY A 74 -8.84 -23.26 7.27
C GLY A 74 -9.25 -22.00 8.05
N ASN A 75 -10.48 -21.50 7.83
CA ASN A 75 -10.89 -20.15 8.29
C ASN A 75 -9.93 -19.06 7.76
N GLU A 76 -9.58 -19.16 6.48
CA GLU A 76 -8.57 -18.31 5.87
C GLU A 76 -9.08 -17.73 4.55
N LEU A 77 -8.66 -16.50 4.25
CA LEU A 77 -8.89 -15.91 2.94
C LEU A 77 -7.67 -16.16 2.05
N ILE A 78 -7.81 -17.08 1.10
CA ILE A 78 -6.77 -17.38 0.12
C ILE A 78 -6.85 -16.37 -1.01
N VAL A 79 -5.75 -15.65 -1.23
CA VAL A 79 -5.64 -14.60 -2.25
C VAL A 79 -4.65 -15.03 -3.31
N GLY A 80 -5.09 -15.02 -4.57
CA GLY A 80 -4.27 -15.21 -5.75
C GLY A 80 -4.10 -13.90 -6.52
N ILE A 81 -2.85 -13.50 -6.74
CA ILE A 81 -2.51 -12.32 -7.54
C ILE A 81 -1.68 -12.68 -8.77
N ILE A 82 -1.79 -11.84 -9.80
CA ILE A 82 -0.91 -11.81 -10.98
C ILE A 82 -0.15 -10.48 -10.97
N SER A 83 1.17 -10.53 -11.12
CA SER A 83 2.04 -9.36 -11.20
C SER A 83 3.13 -9.57 -12.27
N PRO A 84 3.88 -8.54 -12.68
CA PRO A 84 5.09 -8.75 -13.49
C PRO A 84 6.11 -9.58 -12.70
N ASP A 85 6.95 -10.32 -13.42
CA ASP A 85 8.08 -11.06 -12.83
C ASP A 85 9.41 -10.40 -13.20
N TRP A 86 9.88 -9.53 -12.31
CA TRP A 86 11.19 -8.90 -12.37
C TRP A 86 12.21 -9.59 -11.46
N SER A 87 11.99 -10.85 -11.07
CA SER A 87 12.89 -11.51 -10.09
C SER A 87 14.21 -12.03 -10.68
N LYS A 88 14.36 -12.03 -12.02
CA LYS A 88 15.47 -12.66 -12.74
C LYS A 88 16.16 -11.66 -13.67
N GLY A 89 17.38 -12.00 -14.13
CA GLY A 89 18.10 -11.24 -15.15
C GLY A 89 19.10 -10.18 -14.65
N TRP A 90 19.20 -9.95 -13.33
CA TRP A 90 20.04 -8.88 -12.77
C TRP A 90 21.49 -9.28 -12.48
N LYS A 91 21.76 -10.58 -12.21
CA LYS A 91 23.07 -11.08 -11.76
C LYS A 91 24.24 -10.71 -12.69
N ASN A 92 23.98 -10.54 -13.98
CA ASN A 92 24.99 -10.29 -15.01
C ASN A 92 24.89 -8.88 -15.63
N ILE A 93 24.20 -7.94 -14.98
CA ILE A 93 24.03 -6.58 -15.52
C ILE A 93 25.36 -5.80 -15.55
N SER A 94 26.30 -6.13 -14.67
CA SER A 94 27.66 -5.59 -14.60
C SER A 94 28.70 -6.71 -14.56
N SER A 95 29.90 -6.40 -15.04
CA SER A 95 31.09 -7.23 -14.78
C SER A 95 31.54 -7.13 -13.32
N ASN A 96 31.19 -6.04 -12.63
CA ASN A 96 31.43 -5.88 -11.21
C ASN A 96 30.30 -6.54 -10.41
N LYS A 97 30.63 -7.61 -9.67
CA LYS A 97 29.66 -8.38 -8.88
C LYS A 97 28.90 -7.53 -7.85
N TYR A 98 29.58 -6.61 -7.18
CA TYR A 98 28.95 -5.73 -6.18
C TYR A 98 27.90 -4.81 -6.81
N ILE A 99 28.18 -4.25 -8.00
CA ILE A 99 27.21 -3.44 -8.74
C ILE A 99 26.00 -4.30 -9.15
N SER A 100 26.25 -5.52 -9.64
CA SER A 100 25.17 -6.44 -10.01
C SER A 100 24.31 -6.84 -8.80
N GLU A 101 24.91 -7.03 -7.64
CA GLU A 101 24.22 -7.38 -6.39
C GLU A 101 23.31 -6.23 -5.93
N ILE A 102 23.83 -5.01 -5.80
CA ILE A 102 23.02 -3.85 -5.39
C ILE A 102 21.82 -3.61 -6.33
N ILE A 103 22.04 -3.71 -7.65
CA ILE A 103 20.94 -3.56 -8.61
C ILE A 103 19.95 -4.72 -8.48
N SER A 104 20.44 -5.95 -8.30
CA SER A 104 19.61 -7.13 -8.10
C SER A 104 18.73 -7.01 -6.85
N ASP A 105 19.29 -6.52 -5.74
CA ASP A 105 18.57 -6.33 -4.49
C ASP A 105 17.47 -5.28 -4.64
N TYR A 106 17.79 -4.14 -5.26
CA TYR A 106 16.79 -3.12 -5.56
C TYR A 106 15.64 -3.68 -6.42
N MET A 107 15.96 -4.36 -7.52
CA MET A 107 14.93 -4.93 -8.39
C MET A 107 14.12 -6.04 -7.70
N TYR A 108 14.72 -6.77 -6.77
CA TYR A 108 14.02 -7.73 -5.93
C TYR A 108 12.98 -7.02 -5.04
N PHE A 109 13.37 -5.97 -4.31
CA PHE A 109 12.44 -5.21 -3.46
C PHE A 109 11.37 -4.48 -4.27
N LEU A 110 11.71 -3.94 -5.43
CA LEU A 110 10.75 -3.33 -6.34
C LEU A 110 9.72 -4.35 -6.85
N ASN A 111 10.15 -5.56 -7.21
CA ASN A 111 9.23 -6.64 -7.54
C ASN A 111 8.33 -6.98 -6.34
N GLN A 112 8.86 -6.92 -5.11
CA GLN A 112 8.05 -7.08 -3.89
C GLN A 112 7.01 -5.99 -3.71
N TYR A 113 7.41 -4.75 -3.91
CA TYR A 113 6.53 -3.61 -3.79
C TYR A 113 5.30 -3.75 -4.70
N VAL A 114 5.50 -4.10 -5.98
CA VAL A 114 4.40 -4.25 -6.95
C VAL A 114 3.42 -5.33 -6.50
N TYR A 115 3.90 -6.53 -6.18
CA TYR A 115 2.98 -7.61 -5.80
C TYR A 115 2.29 -7.33 -4.45
N ARG A 116 3.00 -6.73 -3.47
CA ARG A 116 2.43 -6.39 -2.16
C ARG A 116 1.37 -5.31 -2.28
N SER A 117 1.52 -4.38 -3.22
CA SER A 117 0.52 -3.36 -3.51
C SER A 117 -0.83 -3.98 -3.86
N TYR A 118 -0.86 -5.09 -4.60
CA TYR A 118 -2.12 -5.79 -4.88
C TYR A 118 -2.78 -6.38 -3.62
N PHE A 119 -2.01 -6.91 -2.66
CA PHE A 119 -2.58 -7.34 -1.38
C PHE A 119 -3.09 -6.15 -0.56
N ILE A 120 -2.34 -5.04 -0.54
CA ILE A 120 -2.77 -3.84 0.18
C ILE A 120 -4.10 -3.32 -0.36
N ASN A 121 -4.40 -3.47 -1.66
CA ASN A 121 -5.73 -3.16 -2.20
C ASN A 121 -6.82 -3.98 -1.49
N ILE A 122 -6.62 -5.29 -1.33
CA ILE A 122 -7.58 -6.19 -0.67
C ILE A 122 -7.69 -5.88 0.81
N ILE A 123 -6.55 -5.76 1.50
CA ILE A 123 -6.48 -5.44 2.93
C ILE A 123 -7.21 -4.12 3.19
N GLY A 124 -6.98 -3.10 2.37
CA GLY A 124 -7.65 -1.81 2.48
C GLY A 124 -9.16 -1.90 2.23
N ALA A 125 -9.59 -2.66 1.23
CA ALA A 125 -11.01 -2.86 0.97
C ALA A 125 -11.71 -3.63 2.12
N LEU A 126 -11.06 -4.65 2.69
CA LEU A 126 -11.57 -5.36 3.85
C LEU A 126 -11.66 -4.43 5.08
N ALA A 127 -10.61 -3.67 5.35
CA ALA A 127 -10.55 -2.72 6.46
C ALA A 127 -11.61 -1.62 6.36
N LEU A 128 -11.81 -1.06 5.17
CA LEU A 128 -12.79 0.02 4.97
C LEU A 128 -14.24 -0.47 5.04
N VAL A 129 -14.51 -1.68 4.56
CA VAL A 129 -15.88 -2.20 4.47
C VAL A 129 -16.32 -2.91 5.74
N TYR A 130 -15.45 -3.76 6.28
CA TYR A 130 -15.77 -4.65 7.40
C TYR A 130 -15.19 -4.15 8.73
N GLY A 131 -14.33 -3.12 8.71
CA GLY A 131 -13.67 -2.63 9.92
C GLY A 131 -12.70 -3.65 10.52
N LYS A 132 -12.13 -4.54 9.69
CA LYS A 132 -11.24 -5.61 10.14
C LYS A 132 -9.82 -5.38 9.67
N SER A 133 -8.87 -5.58 10.59
CA SER A 133 -7.47 -5.69 10.21
C SER A 133 -7.24 -7.01 9.48
N SER A 134 -6.36 -6.98 8.50
CA SER A 134 -5.84 -8.19 7.86
C SER A 134 -4.38 -8.02 7.54
N SER A 135 -3.64 -9.12 7.53
CA SER A 135 -2.21 -9.11 7.27
C SER A 135 -1.79 -10.23 6.33
N PHE A 136 -0.71 -9.97 5.60
CA PHE A 136 -0.08 -10.94 4.73
C PHE A 136 0.89 -11.88 5.48
N PHE A 137 0.84 -11.96 6.81
CA PHE A 137 1.68 -12.88 7.62
C PHE A 137 1.12 -14.32 7.68
N GLY A 138 0.32 -14.71 6.69
CA GLY A 138 -0.23 -16.06 6.56
C GLY A 138 0.84 -17.16 6.55
N GLN A 139 0.44 -18.37 6.93
CA GLN A 139 1.33 -19.52 7.11
C GLN A 139 1.76 -20.14 5.77
N SER A 140 0.99 -19.94 4.70
CA SER A 140 1.23 -20.51 3.38
C SER A 140 1.61 -19.46 2.34
N MET A 141 2.51 -19.82 1.43
CA MET A 141 2.79 -19.03 0.24
C MET A 141 3.20 -19.94 -0.89
N PHE A 142 2.44 -19.91 -1.98
CA PHE A 142 2.77 -20.57 -3.23
C PHE A 142 3.13 -19.51 -4.28
N ARG A 143 4.33 -19.64 -4.84
CA ARG A 143 4.84 -18.72 -5.85
C ARG A 143 5.17 -19.51 -7.12
N TYR A 144 4.46 -19.20 -8.21
CA TYR A 144 4.69 -19.80 -9.52
C TYR A 144 5.37 -18.78 -10.42
N SER A 145 6.53 -19.13 -10.97
CA SER A 145 7.22 -18.36 -12.00
C SER A 145 7.51 -19.28 -13.19
N HIS A 146 7.07 -18.90 -14.39
CA HIS A 146 7.24 -19.59 -15.68
C HIS A 146 6.46 -20.91 -15.88
N TYR A 147 6.05 -21.14 -17.15
CA TYR A 147 5.24 -22.23 -17.72
C TYR A 147 3.80 -22.35 -17.16
N ASN A 148 2.80 -22.33 -18.06
CA ASN A 148 1.38 -22.57 -17.75
C ASN A 148 0.75 -21.66 -16.68
N ILE A 149 1.31 -20.46 -16.44
CA ILE A 149 0.83 -19.43 -15.51
C ILE A 149 -0.69 -19.24 -15.64
N ASP A 150 -1.19 -18.91 -16.83
CA ASP A 150 -2.62 -18.67 -17.03
C ASP A 150 -3.47 -19.92 -16.72
N LYS A 151 -2.95 -21.12 -16.98
CA LYS A 151 -3.64 -22.38 -16.67
C LYS A 151 -3.70 -22.62 -15.17
N ASP A 152 -2.63 -22.36 -14.43
CA ASP A 152 -2.58 -22.58 -12.98
C ASP A 152 -3.38 -21.51 -12.22
N TYR A 153 -3.34 -20.25 -12.66
CA TYR A 153 -4.24 -19.23 -12.14
C TYR A 153 -5.69 -19.56 -12.45
N LYS A 154 -5.98 -20.00 -13.68
CA LYS A 154 -7.32 -20.44 -14.07
C LYS A 154 -7.83 -21.56 -13.17
N LYS A 155 -7.01 -22.59 -12.91
CA LYS A 155 -7.36 -23.66 -11.94
C LYS A 155 -7.72 -23.07 -10.58
N PHE A 156 -6.93 -22.13 -10.06
CA PHE A 156 -7.26 -21.47 -8.79
C PHE A 156 -8.63 -20.77 -8.87
N THR A 157 -8.85 -19.93 -9.89
CA THR A 157 -10.11 -19.18 -10.07
C THR A 157 -11.32 -20.07 -10.33
N ASP A 158 -11.15 -21.22 -10.97
CA ASP A 158 -12.22 -22.19 -11.24
C ASP A 158 -12.72 -22.83 -9.93
N THR A 159 -11.90 -22.86 -8.88
CA THR A 159 -12.34 -23.32 -7.54
C THR A 159 -13.11 -22.27 -6.75
N ILE A 160 -13.20 -21.03 -7.24
CA ILE A 160 -13.87 -19.94 -6.56
C ILE A 160 -15.35 -19.98 -6.91
N ASN A 161 -16.19 -20.30 -5.92
CA ASN A 161 -17.62 -20.34 -6.12
C ASN A 161 -18.17 -18.93 -6.38
N ARG A 162 -18.59 -18.66 -7.62
CA ARG A 162 -19.17 -17.39 -8.07
C ARG A 162 -20.64 -17.21 -7.68
N LYS A 163 -21.11 -17.81 -6.58
CA LYS A 163 -22.44 -17.47 -6.04
C LYS A 163 -22.41 -16.00 -5.63
N HIS A 164 -22.71 -15.14 -6.60
CA HIS A 164 -22.70 -13.70 -6.47
C HIS A 164 -23.77 -13.33 -5.45
N ASN A 165 -23.35 -13.05 -4.22
CA ASN A 165 -24.18 -12.35 -3.25
C ASN A 165 -24.27 -10.86 -3.66
N ASN A 166 -24.71 -10.60 -4.89
CA ASN A 166 -24.94 -9.26 -5.43
C ASN A 166 -26.01 -8.50 -4.62
N LEU A 167 -26.68 -9.14 -3.66
CA LEU A 167 -27.62 -8.52 -2.73
C LEU A 167 -26.95 -8.02 -1.44
N ASN A 168 -25.72 -8.42 -1.12
CA ASN A 168 -25.02 -7.99 0.08
C ASN A 168 -24.40 -6.58 -0.12
N THR A 169 -24.86 -5.60 0.66
CA THR A 169 -24.36 -4.21 0.64
C THR A 169 -22.85 -4.12 0.87
N ASN A 170 -22.31 -4.90 1.81
CA ASN A 170 -20.88 -4.92 2.08
C ASN A 170 -20.09 -5.47 0.89
N TYR A 171 -20.61 -6.49 0.21
CA TYR A 171 -19.99 -7.00 -1.02
C TYR A 171 -19.95 -5.93 -2.12
N ARG A 172 -21.06 -5.20 -2.34
CA ARG A 172 -21.10 -4.11 -3.31
C ARG A 172 -20.11 -3.00 -2.97
N MET A 173 -20.04 -2.61 -1.68
CA MET A 173 -19.09 -1.61 -1.22
C MET A 173 -17.65 -2.10 -1.38
N PHE A 174 -17.38 -3.37 -1.10
CA PHE A 174 -16.07 -3.97 -1.32
C PHE A 174 -15.66 -3.90 -2.79
N VAL A 175 -16.54 -4.32 -3.71
CA VAL A 175 -16.26 -4.26 -5.16
C VAL A 175 -16.05 -2.82 -5.60
N TYR A 176 -16.84 -1.88 -5.09
CA TYR A 176 -16.69 -0.45 -5.36
C TYR A 176 -15.32 0.06 -4.91
N ILE A 177 -14.95 -0.15 -3.65
CA ILE A 177 -13.68 0.27 -3.08
C ILE A 177 -12.51 -0.42 -3.82
N MET A 178 -12.58 -1.73 -4.06
CA MET A 178 -11.59 -2.48 -4.82
C MET A 178 -11.40 -1.96 -6.23
N SER A 179 -12.46 -1.47 -6.89
CA SER A 179 -12.33 -0.88 -8.23
C SER A 179 -11.51 0.41 -8.18
N LYS A 180 -11.58 1.17 -7.07
CA LYS A 180 -10.93 2.46 -6.90
C LYS A 180 -9.53 2.41 -6.32
N ILE A 181 -9.29 1.63 -5.25
CA ILE A 181 -7.98 1.61 -4.56
C ILE A 181 -6.84 1.29 -5.53
N ASN A 182 -5.74 2.02 -5.38
CA ASN A 182 -4.51 1.83 -6.14
C ASN A 182 -3.27 1.97 -5.24
N ALA A 183 -2.93 0.91 -4.50
CA ALA A 183 -1.77 0.91 -3.61
C ALA A 183 -0.41 0.79 -4.35
N LEU A 184 -0.39 0.85 -5.68
CA LEU A 184 0.83 1.11 -6.45
C LEU A 184 1.29 2.57 -6.30
N ASP A 185 0.40 3.48 -5.88
CA ASP A 185 0.80 4.78 -5.38
C ASP A 185 1.26 4.63 -3.90
N PRO A 186 2.51 5.00 -3.56
CA PRO A 186 3.04 4.83 -2.21
C PRO A 186 2.25 5.55 -1.12
N TYR A 187 1.60 6.67 -1.43
CA TYR A 187 0.77 7.39 -0.45
C TYR A 187 -0.51 6.62 -0.14
N VAL A 188 -1.18 6.08 -1.17
CA VAL A 188 -2.36 5.21 -0.98
C VAL A 188 -1.98 3.98 -0.19
N ASN A 189 -0.85 3.35 -0.55
CA ASN A 189 -0.33 2.17 0.12
C ASN A 189 -0.15 2.41 1.64
N ARG A 190 0.60 3.47 2.00
CA ARG A 190 0.89 3.76 3.40
C ARG A 190 -0.33 4.23 4.17
N ALA A 191 -1.21 5.04 3.58
CA ALA A 191 -2.44 5.46 4.25
C ALA A 191 -3.32 4.25 4.63
N ILE A 192 -3.48 3.30 3.71
CA ILE A 192 -4.19 2.05 3.97
C ILE A 192 -3.48 1.23 5.04
N PHE A 193 -2.15 1.11 4.97
CA PHE A 193 -1.37 0.37 5.97
C PHE A 193 -1.61 0.92 7.38
N TYR A 194 -1.50 2.23 7.58
CA TYR A 194 -1.68 2.82 8.90
C TYR A 194 -3.12 2.68 9.41
N TYR A 195 -4.13 2.87 8.55
CA TYR A 195 -5.52 2.66 8.92
C TYR A 195 -5.83 1.18 9.24
N SER A 196 -5.35 0.22 8.44
CA SER A 196 -5.54 -1.19 8.75
C SER A 196 -4.81 -1.58 10.03
N LYS A 197 -3.61 -1.06 10.25
CA LYS A 197 -2.82 -1.32 11.46
C LYS A 197 -3.52 -0.79 12.71
N SER A 198 -4.14 0.39 12.65
CA SER A 198 -4.88 0.92 13.81
C SER A 198 -6.03 -0.02 14.20
N LEU A 199 -6.78 -0.56 13.24
CA LEU A 199 -7.83 -1.56 13.51
C LEU A 199 -7.30 -2.76 14.29
N GLY A 200 -6.14 -3.31 13.89
CA GLY A 200 -5.55 -4.44 14.60
C GLY A 200 -5.06 -4.07 16.00
N LEU A 201 -4.54 -2.86 16.19
CA LEU A 201 -4.12 -2.37 17.51
C LEU A 201 -5.30 -2.19 18.46
N ILE A 202 -6.43 -1.67 17.96
CA ILE A 202 -7.68 -1.52 18.74
C ILE A 202 -8.19 -2.87 19.21
N THR A 203 -8.25 -3.87 18.31
CA THR A 203 -8.66 -5.23 18.66
C THR A 203 -7.80 -5.83 19.77
N ASN A 204 -6.53 -5.42 19.87
CA ASN A 204 -5.56 -5.90 20.85
C ASN A 204 -5.38 -4.97 22.06
N LEU A 205 -6.25 -3.97 22.25
CA LEU A 205 -6.23 -3.04 23.39
C LEU A 205 -4.93 -2.19 23.45
N PHE A 206 -4.44 -1.77 22.28
CA PHE A 206 -3.33 -0.82 22.12
C PHE A 206 -3.86 0.50 21.52
N GLU A 207 -4.78 1.15 22.21
CA GLU A 207 -5.53 2.31 21.70
C GLU A 207 -4.64 3.52 21.42
N GLU A 208 -3.62 3.78 22.25
CA GLU A 208 -2.69 4.90 22.08
C GLU A 208 -1.90 4.78 20.76
N GLU A 209 -1.29 3.62 20.51
CA GLU A 209 -0.58 3.34 19.26
C GLU A 209 -1.53 3.37 18.06
N ALA A 210 -2.78 3.00 18.27
CA ALA A 210 -3.79 3.05 17.23
C ALA A 210 -4.16 4.51 16.87
N ILE A 211 -4.27 5.43 17.84
CA ILE A 211 -4.40 6.88 17.58
C ILE A 211 -3.22 7.41 16.78
N ILE A 212 -1.99 7.02 17.15
CA ILE A 212 -0.78 7.43 16.40
C ILE A 212 -0.85 6.93 14.94
N CYS A 213 -1.33 5.70 14.71
CA CYS A 213 -1.52 5.17 13.37
C CYS A 213 -2.59 5.93 12.59
N LEU A 214 -3.74 6.25 13.22
CA LEU A 214 -4.80 7.04 12.58
C LEU A 214 -4.32 8.44 12.20
N ASP A 215 -3.56 9.12 13.07
CA ASP A 215 -2.96 10.43 12.77
C ASP A 215 -1.96 10.35 11.61
N ASN A 216 -1.10 9.33 11.60
CA ASN A 216 -0.17 9.10 10.49
C ASN A 216 -0.88 8.84 9.15
N CYS A 217 -2.05 8.16 9.17
CA CYS A 217 -2.88 7.99 7.97
C CYS A 217 -3.29 9.35 7.40
N ILE A 218 -3.79 10.25 8.25
CA ILE A 218 -4.19 11.61 7.85
C ILE A 218 -3.00 12.44 7.37
N ASP A 219 -1.86 12.37 8.06
CA ASP A 219 -0.64 13.07 7.65
C ASP A 219 -0.18 12.64 6.24
N ILE A 220 -0.29 11.36 5.90
CA ILE A 220 0.07 10.85 4.56
C ILE A 220 -0.89 11.39 3.50
N ILE A 221 -2.20 11.44 3.80
CA ILE A 221 -3.20 12.01 2.89
C ILE A 221 -2.89 13.48 2.62
N ILE A 222 -2.54 14.24 3.67
CA ILE A 222 -2.14 15.65 3.52
C ILE A 222 -0.86 15.78 2.70
N GLN A 223 0.15 14.94 2.95
CA GLN A 223 1.39 14.94 2.17
C GLN A 223 1.14 14.67 0.69
N PHE A 224 0.27 13.70 0.38
CA PHE A 224 -0.17 13.45 -1.00
C PHE A 224 -0.76 14.70 -1.62
N ILE A 225 -1.77 15.30 -0.98
CA ILE A 225 -2.45 16.50 -1.50
C ILE A 225 -1.43 17.61 -1.74
N LYS A 226 -0.55 17.87 -0.77
CA LYS A 226 0.47 18.92 -0.90
C LYS A 226 1.37 18.71 -2.10
N ILE A 227 1.84 17.49 -2.32
CA ILE A 227 2.78 17.19 -3.40
C ILE A 227 2.08 17.24 -4.75
N ARG A 228 0.87 16.68 -4.85
CA ARG A 228 0.10 16.66 -6.10
C ARG A 228 -0.40 18.05 -6.50
N GLU A 229 -0.87 18.84 -5.54
CA GLU A 229 -1.36 20.22 -5.74
C GLU A 229 -0.25 21.28 -5.70
N LYS A 230 1.02 20.88 -5.51
CA LYS A 230 2.19 21.78 -5.40
C LYS A 230 2.00 22.87 -4.34
N LEU A 231 1.40 22.51 -3.21
CA LEU A 231 1.09 23.44 -2.12
C LEU A 231 2.29 23.61 -1.19
N PRO A 232 2.51 24.83 -0.65
CA PRO A 232 3.63 25.09 0.25
C PRO A 232 3.48 24.35 1.58
N THR A 233 4.61 24.01 2.20
CA THR A 233 4.65 23.51 3.58
C THR A 233 4.33 24.65 4.54
N LYS A 234 3.14 24.60 5.15
CA LYS A 234 2.67 25.57 6.16
C LYS A 234 2.18 24.85 7.43
N LYS A 235 1.75 25.63 8.43
CA LYS A 235 1.36 25.16 9.78
C LYS A 235 0.20 24.17 9.72
N ARG A 236 0.00 23.36 10.77
CA ARG A 236 -1.07 22.35 10.88
C ARG A 236 -2.49 22.88 10.60
N LYS A 237 -2.79 24.12 11.01
CA LYS A 237 -4.08 24.78 10.69
C LYS A 237 -4.35 24.91 9.18
N ASP A 238 -3.31 25.04 8.36
CA ASP A 238 -3.45 25.05 6.89
C ASP A 238 -3.77 23.66 6.33
N MET A 239 -3.49 22.58 7.07
CA MET A 239 -3.76 21.20 6.66
C MET A 239 -5.26 20.89 6.67
N HIS A 240 -6.01 21.44 7.63
CA HIS A 240 -7.47 21.31 7.68
C HIS A 240 -8.13 22.01 6.49
N ARG A 241 -7.56 23.15 6.06
CA ARG A 241 -8.02 23.81 4.83
C ARG A 241 -7.86 22.89 3.63
N PHE A 242 -6.74 22.19 3.47
CA PHE A 242 -6.54 21.28 2.33
C PHE A 242 -7.55 20.13 2.33
N LEU A 243 -7.83 19.53 3.49
CA LEU A 243 -8.85 18.48 3.58
C LEU A 243 -10.25 19.02 3.24
N LYS A 244 -10.59 20.23 3.68
CA LYS A 244 -11.87 20.88 3.36
C LYS A 244 -12.00 21.22 1.87
N GLU A 245 -10.98 21.82 1.28
CA GLU A 245 -11.03 22.33 -0.09
C GLU A 245 -10.89 21.21 -1.13
N VAL A 246 -10.01 20.24 -0.88
CA VAL A 246 -9.67 19.18 -1.85
C VAL A 246 -10.55 17.95 -1.69
N LEU A 247 -10.82 17.53 -0.45
CA LEU A 247 -11.63 16.34 -0.15
C LEU A 247 -13.06 16.66 0.32
N TYR A 248 -13.44 17.95 0.35
CA TYR A 248 -14.76 18.39 0.80
C TYR A 248 -15.14 17.87 2.20
N ILE A 249 -14.16 17.80 3.11
CA ILE A 249 -14.38 17.35 4.49
C ILE A 249 -15.13 18.44 5.27
N ASN A 250 -16.15 18.06 6.05
CA ASN A 250 -16.96 19.03 6.78
C ASN A 250 -16.32 19.43 8.12
N ASP A 251 -16.82 20.49 8.75
CA ASP A 251 -16.30 20.99 10.02
C ASP A 251 -16.41 20.00 11.18
N LEU A 252 -17.43 19.14 11.19
CA LEU A 252 -17.60 18.12 12.22
C LEU A 252 -16.44 17.11 12.16
N ASN A 253 -16.12 16.59 10.97
CA ASN A 253 -15.02 15.66 10.78
C ASN A 253 -13.68 16.29 11.19
N ILE A 254 -13.49 17.58 10.91
CA ILE A 254 -12.27 18.31 11.28
C ILE A 254 -12.12 18.43 12.81
N LYS A 255 -13.20 18.61 13.56
CA LYS A 255 -13.14 18.62 15.03
C LYS A 255 -12.62 17.30 15.61
N TYR A 256 -12.97 16.17 15.00
CA TYR A 256 -12.44 14.87 15.41
C TYR A 256 -10.94 14.74 15.09
N LEU A 257 -10.44 15.39 14.03
CA LEU A 257 -9.00 15.43 13.73
C LEU A 257 -8.22 16.31 14.70
N ASP A 258 -8.79 17.47 15.08
CA ASP A 258 -8.22 18.32 16.14
C ASP A 258 -8.13 17.52 17.45
N TYR A 259 -9.22 16.87 17.85
CA TYR A 259 -9.25 16.04 19.04
C TYR A 259 -8.24 14.87 19.00
N MET A 260 -8.17 14.14 17.87
CA MET A 260 -7.18 13.07 17.67
C MET A 260 -5.74 13.59 17.77
N TYR A 261 -5.47 14.80 17.29
CA TYR A 261 -4.16 15.42 17.40
C TYR A 261 -3.80 15.76 18.84
N ASP A 262 -4.75 16.34 19.58
CA ASP A 262 -4.57 16.67 20.99
C ASP A 262 -4.26 15.40 21.78
N LEU A 263 -5.00 14.31 21.54
CA LEU A 263 -4.71 12.99 22.13
C LEU A 263 -3.29 12.50 21.79
N ARG A 264 -2.87 12.58 20.53
CA ARG A 264 -1.50 12.20 20.15
C ARG A 264 -0.44 13.05 20.88
N CYS A 265 -0.67 14.35 21.01
CA CYS A 265 0.26 15.26 21.67
C CYS A 265 0.36 14.97 23.16
N ASP A 266 -0.78 14.76 23.83
CA ASP A 266 -0.84 14.56 25.27
C ASP A 266 -0.29 13.19 25.69
N PHE A 267 -0.62 12.12 24.97
CA PHE A 267 -0.26 10.76 25.36
C PHE A 267 0.99 10.23 24.63
N GLY A 268 1.10 10.49 23.32
CA GLY A 268 2.22 10.00 22.51
C GLY A 268 3.49 10.83 22.61
N ALA A 269 3.38 12.17 22.62
CA ALA A 269 4.54 13.06 22.59
C ALA A 269 4.96 13.57 23.98
N HIS A 270 4.03 13.68 24.92
CA HIS A 270 4.27 14.24 26.25
C HIS A 270 3.67 13.40 27.40
N PRO A 271 3.99 12.09 27.49
CA PRO A 271 3.35 11.15 28.42
C PRO A 271 3.41 11.59 29.88
N ALA A 272 4.45 12.34 30.28
CA ALA A 272 4.61 12.89 31.64
C ALA A 272 3.54 13.93 32.06
N LYS A 273 2.73 14.44 31.12
CA LYS A 273 1.62 15.38 31.39
C LYS A 273 0.26 14.69 31.45
N SER A 274 0.21 13.39 31.19
CA SER A 274 -1.02 12.64 31.05
C SER A 274 -1.16 11.59 32.14
N LEU A 275 -2.40 11.37 32.59
CA LEU A 275 -2.75 10.22 33.41
C LEU A 275 -2.94 9.03 32.46
N TRP A 276 -1.84 8.52 31.89
CA TRP A 276 -1.89 7.45 30.88
C TRP A 276 -2.67 6.22 31.37
N TRP A 277 -2.68 5.97 32.68
CA TRP A 277 -3.45 4.89 33.31
C TRP A 277 -4.97 5.11 33.30
N ASP A 278 -5.45 6.34 33.07
CA ASP A 278 -6.87 6.72 32.98
C ASP A 278 -7.32 6.95 31.51
N PHE A 279 -6.43 6.75 30.52
CA PHE A 279 -6.71 7.06 29.11
C PHE A 279 -8.01 6.41 28.61
N ASN A 280 -8.15 5.11 28.87
CA ASN A 280 -9.33 4.35 28.46
C ASN A 280 -10.59 4.81 29.19
N GLU A 281 -10.52 5.23 30.45
CA GLU A 281 -11.69 5.72 31.19
C GLU A 281 -12.20 7.07 30.66
N ILE A 282 -11.28 7.94 30.23
CA ILE A 282 -11.61 9.31 29.83
C ILE A 282 -12.05 9.37 28.35
N HIS A 283 -11.48 8.53 27.49
CA HIS A 283 -11.56 8.71 26.03
C HIS A 283 -12.24 7.56 25.27
N MET A 284 -12.60 6.44 25.91
CA MET A 284 -13.19 5.25 25.25
C MET A 284 -14.36 5.60 24.32
N ASN A 285 -15.27 6.46 24.80
CA ASN A 285 -16.53 6.75 24.12
C ASN A 285 -16.34 7.49 22.79
N ASN A 286 -15.17 8.09 22.53
CA ASN A 286 -14.92 8.86 21.32
C ASN A 286 -14.11 8.09 20.28
N TYR A 287 -13.64 6.88 20.62
CA TYR A 287 -12.69 6.14 19.79
C TYR A 287 -13.33 5.65 18.48
N GLU A 288 -14.52 5.05 18.58
CA GLU A 288 -15.29 4.59 17.42
C GLU A 288 -15.58 5.73 16.44
N ASP A 289 -15.90 6.91 16.97
CA ASP A 289 -16.10 8.10 16.16
C ASP A 289 -14.82 8.51 15.44
N ILE A 290 -13.66 8.54 16.11
CA ILE A 290 -12.38 8.89 15.46
C ILE A 290 -12.11 7.92 14.31
N VAL A 291 -12.22 6.60 14.54
CA VAL A 291 -12.01 5.58 13.49
C VAL A 291 -12.97 5.79 12.33
N TYR A 292 -14.24 6.02 12.62
CA TYR A 292 -15.26 6.28 11.61
C TYR A 292 -14.94 7.53 10.77
N ASN A 293 -14.51 8.60 11.40
CA ASN A 293 -14.14 9.85 10.72
C ASN A 293 -12.91 9.67 9.83
N VAL A 294 -11.86 9.01 10.32
CA VAL A 294 -10.66 8.71 9.52
C VAL A 294 -11.01 7.78 8.35
N ARG A 295 -11.90 6.80 8.56
CA ARG A 295 -12.42 5.93 7.49
C ARG A 295 -13.08 6.74 6.38
N LEU A 296 -13.95 7.69 6.73
CA LEU A 296 -14.61 8.56 5.75
C LEU A 296 -13.62 9.40 4.96
N ILE A 297 -12.61 9.96 5.63
CA ILE A 297 -11.56 10.76 4.98
C ILE A 297 -10.73 9.87 4.04
N LEU A 298 -10.36 8.66 4.46
CA LEU A 298 -9.61 7.71 3.65
C LEU A 298 -10.40 7.28 2.39
N ILE A 299 -11.71 7.03 2.52
CA ILE A 299 -12.57 6.75 1.36
C ILE A 299 -12.56 7.94 0.39
N LYS A 300 -12.77 9.16 0.87
CA LYS A 300 -12.73 10.37 0.03
C LYS A 300 -11.38 10.60 -0.63
N PHE A 301 -10.29 10.31 0.09
CA PHE A 301 -8.95 10.35 -0.47
C PHE A 301 -8.77 9.33 -1.61
N ILE A 302 -9.24 8.09 -1.45
CA ILE A 302 -9.19 7.07 -2.51
C ILE A 302 -10.01 7.52 -3.72
N GLU A 303 -11.17 8.16 -3.52
CA GLU A 303 -11.98 8.70 -4.61
C GLU A 303 -11.30 9.86 -5.34
N TYR A 304 -10.60 10.72 -4.58
CA TYR A 304 -9.81 11.81 -5.12
C TYR A 304 -8.61 11.31 -5.94
N GLU A 305 -7.83 10.37 -5.39
CA GLU A 305 -6.72 9.73 -6.13
C GLU A 305 -7.23 9.04 -7.38
N TYR A 306 -8.34 8.33 -7.31
CA TYR A 306 -8.93 7.67 -8.48
C TYR A 306 -9.27 8.66 -9.60
N SER A 307 -9.82 9.82 -9.25
CA SER A 307 -10.22 10.85 -10.21
C SER A 307 -9.04 11.66 -10.77
N ASN A 308 -7.92 11.71 -10.04
CA ASN A 308 -6.72 12.50 -10.36
C ASN A 308 -5.47 11.62 -10.50
N ARG A 309 -5.67 10.37 -10.91
CA ARG A 309 -4.64 9.33 -10.85
C ARG A 309 -3.44 9.66 -11.72
N ILE A 310 -2.25 9.52 -11.13
CA ILE A 310 -0.97 9.63 -11.84
C ILE A 310 -0.33 8.26 -11.99
N VAL A 311 -0.25 7.48 -10.90
CA VAL A 311 0.30 6.11 -10.95
C VAL A 311 -0.76 5.18 -11.51
N LEU A 312 -0.54 4.56 -12.67
CA LEU A 312 -1.54 3.68 -13.27
C LEU A 312 -1.70 2.38 -12.46
N LYS A 313 -2.96 2.04 -12.15
CA LYS A 313 -3.33 0.80 -11.43
C LYS A 313 -3.14 -0.47 -12.26
N LYS A 314 -3.41 -0.36 -13.56
CA LYS A 314 -3.31 -1.44 -14.55
C LYS A 314 -2.49 -0.93 -15.74
N PRO A 315 -1.16 -0.93 -15.64
CA PRO A 315 -0.32 -0.45 -16.75
C PRO A 315 -0.41 -1.40 -17.94
N ILE A 316 -0.44 -0.83 -19.15
CA ILE A 316 -0.34 -1.60 -20.40
C ILE A 316 1.11 -2.10 -20.60
N SER A 317 2.08 -1.26 -20.22
CA SER A 317 3.50 -1.63 -20.17
C SER A 317 4.06 -1.39 -18.76
N TRP A 318 4.54 -2.46 -18.15
CA TRP A 318 5.29 -2.46 -16.89
C TRP A 318 6.66 -1.81 -17.03
N TYR A 319 7.28 -1.90 -18.21
CA TYR A 319 8.46 -1.11 -18.54
C TYR A 319 8.16 0.40 -18.47
N GLU A 320 7.14 0.89 -19.16
CA GLU A 320 6.78 2.32 -19.14
C GLU A 320 6.37 2.76 -17.73
N TRP A 321 5.57 1.94 -17.04
CA TRP A 321 5.20 2.18 -15.66
C TRP A 321 6.41 2.37 -14.75
N PHE A 322 7.45 1.54 -14.87
CA PHE A 322 8.68 1.71 -14.12
C PHE A 322 9.38 3.02 -14.47
N MET A 323 9.52 3.34 -15.77
CA MET A 323 10.21 4.54 -16.23
C MET A 323 9.57 5.83 -15.71
N ASP A 324 8.25 5.83 -15.54
CA ASP A 324 7.49 6.97 -15.05
C ASP A 324 7.48 7.08 -13.52
N ASN A 325 7.53 5.95 -12.80
CA ASN A 325 7.27 5.93 -11.35
C ASN A 325 8.49 5.56 -10.48
N CYS A 326 9.61 5.11 -11.05
CA CYS A 326 10.76 4.60 -10.29
C CYS A 326 11.34 5.60 -9.28
N ASP A 327 11.39 6.91 -9.60
CA ASP A 327 11.88 7.92 -8.65
C ASP A 327 10.97 8.03 -7.42
N LEU A 328 9.66 8.10 -7.66
CA LEU A 328 8.66 8.15 -6.60
C LEU A 328 8.71 6.89 -5.74
N ILE A 329 8.87 5.71 -6.34
CA ILE A 329 8.87 4.44 -5.60
C ILE A 329 10.16 4.25 -4.80
N TYR A 330 11.30 4.72 -5.32
CA TYR A 330 12.60 4.56 -4.67
C TYR A 330 12.65 5.20 -3.29
N ASP A 331 11.95 6.31 -3.06
CA ASP A 331 11.90 6.97 -1.75
C ASP A 331 11.08 6.17 -0.70
N PHE A 332 10.42 5.08 -1.11
CA PHE A 332 9.51 4.27 -0.28
C PHE A 332 9.90 2.79 -0.19
N ILE A 333 10.97 2.38 -0.89
CA ILE A 333 11.60 1.04 -0.82
C ILE A 333 12.92 1.19 -0.07
#